data_AF-A0A5B0MK94-F1
#
_entry.id   AF-A0A5B0MK94-F1
#
_cell.length_a   1.000
_cell.length_b   1.000
_cell.length_c   1.000
_cell.angle_alpha   90.00
_cell.angle_beta   90.00
_cell.angle_gamma   90.00
#
_symmetry.space_group_name_H-M   'P 1'
#
loop_
_entity.id
_entity.type
_entity.pdbx_description
1 polymer ?
#
loop_
_entity_poly.entity_id
_entity_poly.type
_entity_poly.pdbx_seq_one_letter_code
_entity_poly.pdbx_strand_id
1 'polypeptide(L)'
;MTEQQPTTLILKRFIQLQHTRLSLLNELELALSSSELKNNNNNQKEEQKEEKDHHVPNTHSSCRHEYKDIKTNPDDYIQQVISISTSGFIEIRDEVKLLMDMLRSDLDRVDLFELIERIESLEANKMSEYLQQTLLRRKARLEERDYTELINNHQEKVDLFAKSIASLTAEVQAELAELT
;
A
#
# COMPACT_ATOMS: atom_id res chain seq x y z
N MET A 1 29.36 11.71 22.88
CA MET A 1 28.29 12.22 21.97
C MET A 1 27.90 11.15 20.95
N THR A 2 27.49 9.95 21.38
CA THR A 2 27.38 8.80 20.46
C THR A 2 26.13 7.93 20.66
N GLU A 3 25.34 8.13 21.73
CA GLU A 3 24.16 7.29 22.03
C GLU A 3 22.90 7.69 21.26
N GLN A 4 22.81 8.92 20.73
CA GLN A 4 21.61 9.39 20.02
C GLN A 4 21.57 8.99 18.54
N GLN A 5 22.73 8.75 17.91
CA GLN A 5 22.80 8.40 16.48
C GLN A 5 22.01 7.13 16.11
N PRO A 6 22.07 6.02 16.87
CA PRO A 6 21.29 4.82 16.58
C PRO A 6 19.78 5.09 16.60
N THR A 7 19.29 5.81 17.61
CA THR A 7 17.87 6.16 17.75
C THR A 7 17.39 7.02 16.58
N THR A 8 18.15 8.05 16.21
CA THR A 8 17.85 8.90 15.05
C THR A 8 17.74 8.09 13.75
N LEU A 9 18.62 7.10 13.54
CA LEU A 9 18.58 6.24 12.37
C LEU A 9 17.34 5.35 12.34
N ILE A 10 16.98 4.76 13.48
CA ILE A 10 15.77 3.94 13.62
C ILE A 10 14.52 4.76 13.31
N LEU A 11 14.37 5.95 13.92
CA LEU A 11 13.20 6.79 13.70
C LEU A 11 13.09 7.28 12.25
N LYS A 12 14.21 7.66 11.63
CA LYS A 12 14.23 8.00 10.19
C LYS A 12 13.80 6.82 9.33
N ARG A 13 14.28 5.61 9.63
CA ARG A 13 13.93 4.41 8.88
C ARG A 13 12.45 4.07 9.06
N PHE A 14 11.93 4.15 10.27
CA PHE A 14 10.51 3.96 10.54
C PHE A 14 9.63 4.92 9.72
N ILE A 15 9.96 6.21 9.69
CA ILE A 15 9.23 7.20 8.88
C ILE A 15 9.31 6.87 7.38
N GLN A 16 10.44 6.40 6.87
CA GLN A 16 10.54 5.94 5.48
C GLN A 16 9.61 4.76 5.21
N LEU A 17 9.55 3.79 6.12
CA LEU A 17 8.65 2.64 5.99
C LEU A 17 7.17 3.05 6.00
N GLN A 18 6.79 4.06 6.79
CA GLN A 18 5.43 4.63 6.74
C GLN A 18 5.09 5.23 5.36
N HIS A 19 6.04 5.95 4.75
CA HIS A 19 5.83 6.49 3.40
C HIS A 19 5.73 5.37 2.36
N THR A 20 6.59 4.35 2.43
CA THR A 20 6.51 3.19 1.53
C THR A 20 5.17 2.46 1.69
N ARG A 21 4.71 2.25 2.93
CA ARG A 21 3.40 1.65 3.22
C ARG A 21 2.27 2.43 2.57
N LEU A 22 2.27 3.76 2.72
CA LEU A 22 1.26 4.62 2.11
C LEU A 22 1.27 4.51 0.58
N SER A 23 2.44 4.49 -0.04
CA SER A 23 2.57 4.31 -1.49
C SER A 23 1.99 2.98 -1.95
N LEU A 24 2.32 1.88 -1.26
CA LEU A 24 1.81 0.55 -1.58
C LEU A 24 0.28 0.44 -1.40
N LEU A 25 -0.26 1.09 -0.38
CA LEU A 25 -1.71 1.12 -0.15
C LEU A 25 -2.42 1.91 -1.24
N ASN A 26 -1.89 3.07 -1.64
CA ASN A 26 -2.46 3.86 -2.72
C ASN A 26 -2.44 3.10 -4.06
N GLU A 27 -1.34 2.41 -4.39
CA GLU A 27 -1.26 1.59 -5.60
C GLU A 27 -2.27 0.43 -5.57
N LEU A 28 -2.42 -0.23 -4.42
CA LEU A 28 -3.41 -1.29 -4.23
C LEU A 28 -4.84 -0.75 -4.38
N GLU A 29 -5.15 0.40 -3.76
CA GLU A 29 -6.44 1.07 -3.87
C GLU A 29 -6.79 1.41 -5.32
N LEU A 30 -5.83 1.95 -6.08
CA LEU A 30 -6.00 2.28 -7.48
C LEU A 30 -6.21 1.02 -8.34
N ALA A 31 -5.46 -0.05 -8.09
CA ALA A 31 -5.60 -1.30 -8.81
C ALA A 31 -6.97 -1.95 -8.57
N LEU A 32 -7.43 -1.97 -7.32
CA LEU A 32 -8.73 -2.53 -6.95
C LEU A 32 -9.88 -1.67 -7.51
N SER A 33 -9.79 -0.33 -7.42
CA SER A 33 -10.80 0.59 -7.96
C SER A 33 -10.85 0.64 -9.50
N SER A 34 -9.73 0.37 -10.18
CA SER A 34 -9.70 0.32 -11.65
C SER A 34 -10.23 -1.00 -12.20
N SER A 35 -10.05 -2.12 -11.48
CA SER A 35 -10.73 -3.39 -11.75
C SER A 35 -12.25 -3.25 -11.69
N GLU A 36 -12.71 -2.50 -10.68
CA GLU A 36 -14.11 -2.22 -10.41
C GLU A 36 -14.84 -1.50 -11.56
N LEU A 37 -14.15 -0.70 -12.37
CA LEU A 37 -14.72 0.01 -13.54
C LEU A 37 -14.78 -0.87 -14.80
N LYS A 38 -13.87 -1.83 -14.95
CA LYS A 38 -13.76 -2.66 -16.17
C LYS A 38 -14.78 -3.80 -16.23
N ASN A 39 -15.15 -4.38 -15.08
CA ASN A 39 -16.16 -5.44 -15.03
C ASN A 39 -17.58 -4.98 -15.44
N ASN A 40 -17.88 -3.67 -15.41
CA ASN A 40 -19.14 -3.14 -15.93
C ASN A 40 -19.19 -3.06 -17.48
N ASN A 41 -18.04 -3.04 -18.16
CA ASN A 41 -17.97 -2.88 -19.62
C ASN A 41 -17.76 -4.20 -20.38
N ASN A 42 -17.38 -5.29 -19.72
CA ASN A 42 -17.07 -6.56 -20.40
C ASN A 42 -18.30 -7.43 -20.74
N ASN A 43 -19.53 -7.01 -20.42
CA ASN A 43 -20.75 -7.70 -20.87
C ASN A 43 -21.23 -7.27 -22.27
N GLN A 44 -20.52 -6.37 -22.97
CA GLN A 44 -20.88 -5.96 -24.33
C GLN A 44 -19.61 -5.76 -25.18
N LYS A 45 -19.12 -6.82 -25.82
CA LYS A 45 -18.59 -6.86 -27.20
C LYS A 45 -17.77 -8.13 -27.42
N GLU A 46 -18.48 -9.21 -27.75
CA GLU A 46 -18.00 -10.11 -28.81
C GLU A 46 -18.18 -9.37 -30.15
N GLU A 47 -17.12 -9.33 -30.97
CA GLU A 47 -17.12 -9.52 -32.43
C GLU A 47 -15.93 -8.82 -33.13
N GLN A 48 -15.11 -9.67 -33.79
CA GLN A 48 -14.53 -9.51 -35.13
C GLN A 48 -13.46 -8.42 -35.40
N LYS A 49 -12.20 -8.83 -35.70
CA LYS A 49 -11.69 -9.13 -37.06
C LYS A 49 -10.16 -9.30 -37.13
N GLU A 50 -9.75 -10.30 -37.92
CA GLU A 50 -8.42 -10.57 -38.45
C GLU A 50 -8.04 -9.60 -39.60
N GLU A 51 -6.74 -9.27 -39.76
CA GLU A 51 -5.90 -9.56 -40.95
C GLU A 51 -4.63 -8.67 -41.10
N LYS A 52 -3.47 -9.35 -41.12
CA LYS A 52 -2.31 -9.33 -42.06
C LYS A 52 -1.40 -8.10 -42.35
N ASP A 53 -0.12 -8.32 -42.00
CA ASP A 53 1.17 -8.20 -42.74
C ASP A 53 1.58 -6.95 -43.58
N HIS A 54 2.80 -6.43 -43.28
CA HIS A 54 3.94 -6.32 -44.21
C HIS A 54 5.28 -5.85 -43.54
N HIS A 55 6.26 -6.77 -43.54
CA HIS A 55 7.73 -6.67 -43.75
C HIS A 55 8.33 -5.35 -44.36
N VAL A 56 9.57 -4.83 -44.18
CA VAL A 56 10.93 -5.28 -43.71
C VAL A 56 11.81 -4.01 -43.29
N PRO A 57 13.17 -4.02 -43.14
CA PRO A 57 13.86 -3.54 -41.93
C PRO A 57 14.76 -2.29 -42.12
N ASN A 58 15.16 -1.60 -41.04
CA ASN A 58 16.52 -1.05 -41.00
C ASN A 58 17.02 -0.68 -39.60
N THR A 59 18.22 -1.17 -39.33
CA THR A 59 19.19 -0.87 -38.28
C THR A 59 19.30 0.62 -37.95
N HIS A 60 19.20 1.00 -36.67
CA HIS A 60 20.11 1.95 -36.03
C HIS A 60 19.98 1.88 -34.49
N SER A 61 21.13 1.70 -33.86
CA SER A 61 21.39 1.73 -32.43
C SER A 61 20.85 3.01 -31.77
N SER A 62 19.92 2.85 -30.84
CA SER A 62 19.63 3.79 -29.77
C SER A 62 18.99 3.00 -28.64
N CYS A 63 19.66 2.93 -27.48
CA CYS A 63 19.04 2.50 -26.22
C CYS A 63 18.03 3.56 -25.77
N ARG A 64 16.97 3.76 -26.57
CA ARG A 64 15.72 4.30 -26.10
C ARG A 64 15.05 3.13 -25.41
N HIS A 65 14.85 3.23 -24.10
CA HIS A 65 13.86 2.38 -23.44
C HIS A 65 12.53 2.71 -24.09
N GLU A 66 12.23 2.00 -25.18
CA GLU A 66 10.87 1.80 -25.62
C GLU A 66 10.20 1.16 -24.41
N TYR A 67 9.49 1.98 -23.63
CA TYR A 67 8.30 1.51 -22.96
C TYR A 67 7.44 0.95 -24.09
N LYS A 68 7.66 -0.32 -24.45
CA LYS A 68 6.62 -1.12 -25.03
C LYS A 68 5.50 -0.97 -24.03
N ASP A 69 4.40 -0.35 -24.46
CA ASP A 69 3.11 -0.55 -23.82
C ASP A 69 2.90 -2.05 -23.84
N ILE A 70 3.43 -2.72 -22.81
CA ILE A 70 3.04 -4.07 -22.49
C ILE A 70 1.57 -3.87 -22.22
N LYS A 71 0.73 -4.29 -23.19
CA LYS A 71 -0.69 -4.57 -22.97
C LYS A 71 -0.73 -5.68 -21.92
N THR A 72 -0.39 -5.30 -20.69
CA THR A 72 -0.47 -6.15 -19.52
C THR A 72 -1.96 -6.38 -19.41
N ASN A 73 -2.37 -7.64 -19.47
CA ASN A 73 -3.74 -8.00 -19.21
C ASN A 73 -4.14 -7.30 -17.89
N PRO A 74 -5.24 -6.53 -17.86
CA PRO A 74 -5.66 -5.84 -16.65
C PRO A 74 -5.70 -6.76 -15.42
N ASP A 75 -6.05 -8.03 -15.61
CA ASP A 75 -6.08 -9.02 -14.53
C ASP A 75 -4.68 -9.40 -14.06
N ASP A 76 -3.72 -9.58 -14.98
CA ASP A 76 -2.31 -9.85 -14.64
C ASP A 76 -1.70 -8.67 -13.89
N TYR A 77 -2.05 -7.43 -14.27
CA TYR A 77 -1.62 -6.23 -13.57
C TYR A 77 -2.16 -6.19 -12.13
N ILE A 78 -3.45 -6.49 -11.93
CA ILE A 78 -4.04 -6.50 -10.58
C ILE A 78 -3.39 -7.58 -9.72
N GLN A 79 -3.19 -8.79 -10.25
CA GLN A 79 -2.51 -9.87 -9.52
C GLN A 79 -1.08 -9.49 -9.16
N GLN A 80 -0.35 -8.82 -10.06
CA GLN A 80 0.98 -8.30 -9.76
C GLN A 80 0.95 -7.26 -8.64
N VAL A 81 0.04 -6.28 -8.69
CA VAL A 81 -0.09 -5.27 -7.62
C VAL A 81 -0.43 -5.94 -6.29
N ILE A 82 -1.39 -6.87 -6.25
CA ILE A 82 -1.72 -7.61 -5.03
C ILE A 82 -0.50 -8.36 -4.49
N SER A 83 0.24 -9.06 -5.36
CA SER A 83 1.44 -9.81 -4.96
C SER A 83 2.52 -8.90 -4.40
N ILE A 84 2.81 -7.78 -5.09
CA ILE A 84 3.84 -6.82 -4.68
C ILE A 84 3.44 -6.15 -3.37
N SER A 85 2.22 -5.62 -3.27
CA SER A 85 1.74 -4.96 -2.06
C SER A 85 1.71 -5.93 -0.87
N THR A 86 1.29 -7.18 -1.07
CA THR A 86 1.28 -8.18 0.02
C THR A 86 2.68 -8.49 0.52
N SER A 87 3.65 -8.74 -0.38
CA SER A 87 5.05 -8.95 0.01
C SER A 87 5.60 -7.72 0.73
N GLY A 88 5.38 -6.54 0.15
CA GLY A 88 5.85 -5.27 0.71
C GLY A 88 5.27 -4.99 2.10
N PHE A 89 3.99 -5.27 2.36
CA PHE A 89 3.42 -5.12 3.70
C PHE A 89 4.02 -6.10 4.72
N ILE A 90 4.33 -7.32 4.31
CA ILE A 90 5.01 -8.31 5.18
C ILE A 90 6.42 -7.84 5.50
N GLU A 91 7.18 -7.42 4.48
CA GLU A 91 8.55 -6.91 4.64
C GLU A 91 8.59 -5.68 5.55
N ILE A 92 7.69 -4.71 5.35
CA ILE A 92 7.57 -3.54 6.21
C ILE A 92 7.26 -3.96 7.65
N ARG A 93 6.29 -4.85 7.88
CA ARG A 93 5.94 -5.30 9.23
C ARG A 93 7.12 -5.97 9.93
N ASP A 94 7.83 -6.82 9.22
CA ASP A 94 8.95 -7.57 9.78
C ASP A 94 10.15 -6.64 10.06
N GLU A 95 10.37 -5.64 9.20
CA GLU A 95 11.38 -4.61 9.44
C GLU A 95 11.00 -3.70 10.62
N VAL A 96 9.74 -3.28 10.76
CA VAL A 96 9.32 -2.47 11.92
C VAL A 96 9.46 -3.26 13.23
N LYS A 97 9.18 -4.57 13.23
CA LYS A 97 9.45 -5.43 14.41
C LYS A 97 10.93 -5.40 14.80
N LEU A 98 11.84 -5.50 13.84
CA LEU A 98 13.27 -5.40 14.10
C LEU A 98 13.62 -4.02 14.71
N LEU A 99 13.08 -2.93 14.17
CA LEU A 99 13.31 -1.58 14.71
C LEU A 99 12.78 -1.44 16.15
N MET A 100 11.61 -2.00 16.44
CA MET A 100 11.03 -2.03 17.79
C MET A 100 11.90 -2.83 18.77
N ASP A 101 12.38 -4.01 18.35
CA ASP A 101 13.23 -4.86 19.17
C ASP A 101 14.56 -4.16 19.50
N MET A 102 15.14 -3.44 18.55
CA MET A 102 16.34 -2.61 18.76
C MET A 102 16.08 -1.46 19.74
N LEU A 103 14.95 -0.76 19.62
CA LEU A 103 14.60 0.33 20.54
C LEU A 103 14.46 -0.17 21.98
N ARG A 104 13.81 -1.32 22.17
CA ARG A 104 13.57 -1.88 23.50
C ARG A 104 14.80 -2.56 24.10
N SER A 105 15.51 -3.36 23.32
CA SER A 105 16.55 -4.25 23.83
C SER A 105 17.93 -3.62 23.84
N ASP A 106 18.27 -2.89 22.77
CA ASP A 106 19.62 -2.37 22.56
C ASP A 106 19.77 -0.93 23.04
N LEU A 107 18.68 -0.14 23.00
CA LEU A 107 18.70 1.30 23.28
C LEU A 107 17.88 1.73 24.51
N ASP A 108 17.17 0.81 25.15
CA ASP A 108 16.32 1.05 26.34
C ASP A 108 15.31 2.20 26.15
N ARG A 109 14.85 2.43 24.91
CA ARG A 109 13.83 3.41 24.53
C ARG A 109 12.45 2.76 24.49
N VAL A 110 11.98 2.33 25.66
CA VAL A 110 10.67 1.68 25.82
C VAL A 110 9.52 2.60 25.42
N ASP A 111 9.67 3.91 25.66
CA ASP A 111 8.74 4.95 25.23
C ASP A 111 8.51 4.96 23.72
N LEU A 112 9.60 4.94 22.92
CA LEU A 112 9.52 4.91 21.47
C LEU A 112 9.03 3.56 20.94
N PHE A 113 9.40 2.46 21.61
CA PHE A 113 8.86 1.14 21.33
C PHE A 113 7.33 1.13 21.45
N GLU A 114 6.77 1.60 22.57
CA GLU A 114 5.32 1.61 22.80
C GLU A 114 4.59 2.52 21.81
N LEU A 115 5.19 3.66 21.46
CA LEU A 115 4.65 4.57 20.46
C LEU A 115 4.56 3.91 19.08
N ILE A 116 5.64 3.26 18.63
CA ILE A 116 5.68 2.56 17.34
C ILE A 116 4.76 1.34 17.35
N GLU A 117 4.73 0.55 18.43
CA GLU A 117 3.84 -0.61 18.57
C GLU A 117 2.38 -0.19 18.43
N ARG A 118 2.00 0.94 19.04
CA ARG A 118 0.66 1.51 18.91
C ARG A 118 0.34 1.91 17.49
N ILE A 119 1.28 2.53 16.77
CA ILE A 119 1.11 2.86 15.35
C ILE A 119 0.89 1.59 14.52
N GLU A 120 1.70 0.54 14.73
CA GLU A 120 1.59 -0.71 13.97
C GLU A 120 0.28 -1.46 14.24
N SER A 121 -0.20 -1.45 15.48
CA SER A 121 -1.51 -1.99 15.83
C SER A 121 -2.64 -1.25 15.11
N LEU A 122 -2.58 0.09 15.06
CA LEU A 122 -3.55 0.90 14.33
C LEU A 122 -3.47 0.68 12.80
N GLU A 123 -2.27 0.54 12.24
CA GLU A 123 -2.07 0.22 10.83
C GLU A 123 -2.68 -1.14 10.45
N ALA A 124 -2.49 -2.16 11.29
CA ALA A 124 -3.11 -3.47 11.10
C ALA A 124 -4.64 -3.39 11.14
N ASN A 125 -5.21 -2.65 12.10
CA ASN A 125 -6.65 -2.44 12.21
C ASN A 125 -7.21 -1.66 11.02
N LYS A 126 -6.54 -0.59 10.59
CA LYS A 126 -6.89 0.21 9.40
C LYS A 126 -6.93 -0.66 8.15
N MET A 127 -5.89 -1.47 7.92
CA MET A 127 -5.83 -2.40 6.78
C MET A 127 -6.97 -3.43 6.84
N SER A 128 -7.26 -3.98 8.01
CA SER A 128 -8.37 -4.93 8.19
C SER A 128 -9.72 -4.30 7.83
N GLU A 129 -10.04 -3.12 8.36
CA GLU A 129 -11.29 -2.41 8.06
C GLU A 129 -11.39 -2.04 6.57
N TYR A 130 -10.29 -1.60 5.96
CA TYR A 130 -10.21 -1.32 4.52
C TYR A 130 -10.52 -2.56 3.65
N LEU A 131 -9.95 -3.72 4.01
CA LEU A 131 -10.21 -4.97 3.29
C LEU A 131 -11.67 -5.42 3.45
N GLN A 132 -12.24 -5.29 4.64
CA GLN A 132 -13.66 -5.60 4.87
C GLN A 132 -14.58 -4.70 4.04
N GLN A 133 -14.28 -3.40 4.00
CA GLN A 133 -14.98 -2.45 3.15
C GLN A 133 -14.93 -2.85 1.68
N THR A 134 -13.75 -3.20 1.18
CA THR A 134 -13.53 -3.61 -0.21
C THR A 134 -14.28 -4.89 -0.55
N LEU A 135 -14.27 -5.88 0.36
CA LEU A 135 -15.05 -7.11 0.20
C LEU A 135 -16.56 -6.83 0.14
N LEU A 136 -17.07 -5.94 0.99
CA LEU A 136 -18.49 -5.55 0.99
C LEU A 136 -18.87 -4.81 -0.29
N ARG A 137 -18.03 -3.90 -0.79
CA ARG A 137 -18.24 -3.24 -2.10
C ARG A 137 -18.35 -4.25 -3.24
N ARG A 138 -17.49 -5.27 -3.23
CA ARG A 138 -17.55 -6.37 -4.21
C ARG A 138 -18.83 -7.19 -4.03
N LYS A 139 -19.19 -7.54 -2.81
CA LYS A 139 -20.39 -8.32 -2.48
C LYS A 139 -21.68 -7.61 -2.89
N ALA A 140 -21.78 -6.30 -2.63
CA ALA A 140 -22.91 -5.47 -3.03
C ALA A 140 -23.20 -5.56 -4.54
N ARG A 141 -22.15 -5.61 -5.35
CA ARG A 141 -22.26 -5.72 -6.81
C ARG A 141 -22.67 -7.11 -7.26
N LEU A 142 -22.06 -8.14 -6.68
CA LEU A 142 -22.34 -9.53 -7.06
C LEU A 142 -23.73 -9.99 -6.65
N GLU A 143 -24.23 -9.49 -5.51
CA GLU A 143 -25.52 -9.90 -4.96
C GLU A 143 -26.65 -8.90 -5.25
N GLU A 144 -26.34 -7.74 -5.83
CA GLU A 144 -27.27 -6.61 -6.03
C GLU A 144 -28.02 -6.22 -4.74
N ARG A 145 -27.32 -6.28 -3.60
CA ARG A 145 -27.84 -5.96 -2.26
C ARG A 145 -27.25 -4.68 -1.72
N ASP A 146 -28.05 -3.98 -0.91
CA ASP A 146 -27.59 -2.78 -0.22
C ASP A 146 -26.73 -3.14 0.99
N TYR A 147 -25.46 -2.74 0.94
CA TYR A 147 -24.49 -2.81 2.04
C TYR A 147 -23.95 -1.42 2.40
N THR A 148 -24.60 -0.34 1.94
CA THR A 148 -24.09 1.04 2.04
C THR A 148 -23.77 1.44 3.47
N GLU A 149 -24.65 1.13 4.42
CA GLU A 149 -24.44 1.43 5.84
C GLU A 149 -23.17 0.75 6.39
N LEU A 150 -22.98 -0.53 6.10
CA LEU A 150 -21.78 -1.27 6.54
C LEU A 150 -20.52 -0.73 5.88
N ILE A 151 -20.57 -0.45 4.57
CA ILE A 151 -19.44 0.13 3.82
C ILE A 151 -19.02 1.49 4.41
N ASN A 152 -19.99 2.32 4.79
CA ASN A 152 -19.74 3.63 5.41
C ASN A 152 -19.16 3.48 6.82
N ASN A 153 -19.67 2.55 7.63
CA ASN A 153 -19.11 2.27 8.96
C ASN A 153 -17.62 1.84 8.88
N HIS A 154 -17.28 0.95 7.95
CA HIS A 154 -15.88 0.58 7.73
C HIS A 154 -15.04 1.78 7.24
N GLN A 155 -15.57 2.66 6.37
CA GLN A 155 -14.87 3.89 5.96
C GLN A 155 -14.59 4.81 7.15
N GLU A 156 -15.58 5.04 8.00
CA GLU A 156 -15.44 5.92 9.17
C GLU A 156 -14.34 5.42 10.10
N LYS A 157 -14.25 4.11 10.31
CA LYS A 157 -13.16 3.50 11.10
C LYS A 157 -11.80 3.66 10.43
N VAL A 158 -11.71 3.46 9.11
CA VAL A 158 -10.47 3.71 8.35
C VAL A 158 -10.01 5.15 8.56
N ASP A 159 -10.92 6.11 8.45
CA ASP A 159 -10.62 7.54 8.63
C ASP A 159 -10.21 7.87 10.07
N LEU A 160 -10.85 7.25 11.06
CA LEU A 160 -10.50 7.39 12.48
C LEU A 160 -9.09 6.86 12.75
N PHE A 161 -8.77 5.66 12.27
CA PHE A 161 -7.43 5.10 12.41
C PHE A 161 -6.38 5.92 11.69
N ALA A 162 -6.67 6.40 10.47
CA ALA A 162 -5.76 7.26 9.72
C ALA A 162 -5.41 8.55 10.49
N LYS A 163 -6.40 9.19 11.14
CA LYS A 163 -6.16 10.37 12.00
C LYS A 163 -5.29 10.04 13.20
N SER A 164 -5.55 8.92 13.89
CA SER A 164 -4.75 8.49 15.03
C SER A 164 -3.31 8.17 14.64
N ILE A 165 -3.12 7.46 13.53
CA ILE A 165 -1.78 7.15 12.99
C ILE A 165 -1.03 8.45 12.64
N ALA A 166 -1.69 9.41 11.99
CA ALA A 166 -1.06 10.67 11.63
C ALA A 166 -0.61 11.45 12.88
N SER A 167 -1.43 11.48 13.94
CA SER A 167 -1.07 12.10 15.22
C SER A 167 0.16 11.46 15.84
N LEU A 168 0.16 10.12 16.01
CA LEU A 168 1.29 9.41 16.61
C LEU A 168 2.56 9.48 15.74
N THR A 169 2.41 9.48 14.41
CA THR A 169 3.54 9.67 13.50
C THR A 169 4.15 11.07 13.64
N ALA A 170 3.33 12.09 13.90
CA ALA A 170 3.82 13.44 14.19
C ALA A 170 4.59 13.48 15.53
N GLU A 171 4.18 12.71 16.54
CA GLU A 171 4.94 12.54 17.79
C GLU A 171 6.32 11.91 17.51
N VAL A 172 6.40 10.86 16.68
CA VAL A 172 7.69 10.28 16.26
C VAL A 172 8.58 11.30 15.52
N GLN A 173 7.97 12.16 14.69
CA GLN A 173 8.69 13.22 13.98
C GLN A 173 9.21 14.30 14.95
N ALA A 174 8.44 14.64 15.99
CA ALA A 174 8.85 15.57 17.02
C ALA A 174 10.05 15.01 17.82
N GLU A 175 9.97 13.75 18.25
CA GLU A 175 11.08 13.05 18.91
C GLU A 175 12.33 13.02 18.03
N LEU A 176 12.18 12.74 16.73
CA LEU A 176 13.29 12.78 15.80
C LEU A 176 13.93 14.18 15.71
N ALA A 177 13.12 15.24 15.72
CA ALA A 177 13.60 16.62 15.65
C ALA A 177 14.36 17.03 16.92
N GLU A 178 13.96 16.56 18.09
CA GLU A 178 14.65 16.80 19.36
C GLU A 178 16.00 16.08 19.45
N LEU A 179 16.14 14.95 18.74
CA LEU A 179 17.37 14.15 18.69
C LEU A 179 18.39 14.58 17.62
N THR A 180 18.03 15.53 16.74
CA THR A 180 18.90 16.06 15.66
C THR A 180 19.45 17.43 15.96
#